data_AF-A0A831RFE2-F1
#
_entry.id   AF-A0A831RFE2-F1
#
_cell.length_a   1.000
_cell.length_b   1.000
_cell.length_c   1.000
_cell.angle_alpha   90.00
_cell.angle_beta   90.00
_cell.angle_gamma   90.00
#
_symmetry.space_group_name_H-M   'P 1'
#
loop_
_entity.id
_entity.type
_entity.pdbx_description
1 polymer ?
#
loop_
_entity_poly.entity_id
_entity_poly.type
_entity_poly.pdbx_seq_one_letter_code
_entity_poly.pdbx_strand_id
1 'polypeptide(L)'
;MGRVVRAFAVPASAGHGACGSPRVNLLTGLLGAPSVLWLPWVAGLAVGLGVLAGGLVWRARTAERRRIQRTVRRLSQEGLRDVVIPDGIDGVLQIDCLLLTHRGVLVLDLRPYAGMLFGAEHIDYWTQITKGGSYRFPNPLHENRLRVQAVRTLLPG
;
A
#
# COMPACT_ATOMS: atom_id res chain seq x y z
N MET A 1 -74.77 -14.78 34.85
CA MET A 1 -75.52 -14.15 35.97
C MET A 1 -74.75 -14.45 37.26
N GLY A 2 -74.23 -13.44 37.96
CA GLY A 2 -73.47 -13.70 39.19
C GLY A 2 -72.71 -12.50 39.74
N ARG A 3 -73.46 -11.55 40.32
CA ARG A 3 -73.11 -10.60 41.39
C ARG A 3 -71.82 -9.76 41.28
N VAL A 4 -72.06 -8.49 40.97
CA VAL A 4 -71.29 -7.31 41.39
C VAL A 4 -71.32 -7.17 42.91
N VAL A 5 -70.17 -6.97 43.55
CA VAL A 5 -70.07 -6.39 44.90
C VAL A 5 -69.01 -5.29 44.86
N ARG A 6 -69.47 -4.03 44.89
CA ARG A 6 -68.65 -2.85 45.14
C ARG A 6 -68.38 -2.77 46.64
N ALA A 7 -67.11 -2.67 47.03
CA ALA A 7 -66.72 -2.21 48.35
C ALA A 7 -66.08 -0.83 48.20
N PHE A 8 -66.77 0.20 48.67
CA PHE A 8 -66.21 1.52 48.92
C PHE A 8 -65.68 1.53 50.35
N ALA A 9 -64.43 1.91 50.53
CA ALA A 9 -63.90 2.36 51.80
C ALA A 9 -63.13 3.65 51.57
N VAL A 10 -63.71 4.76 52.02
CA VAL A 10 -63.03 6.04 52.23
C VAL A 10 -62.96 6.22 53.74
N PRO A 11 -61.78 6.56 54.28
CA PRO A 11 -61.76 7.55 55.32
C PRO A 11 -60.88 8.74 54.93
N ALA A 12 -61.45 9.92 55.17
CA ALA A 12 -60.78 11.20 55.15
C ALA A 12 -59.91 11.35 56.42
N SER A 13 -58.72 11.93 56.30
CA SER A 13 -58.39 13.25 56.87
C SER A 13 -56.88 13.46 56.95
N ALA A 14 -56.53 14.74 57.05
CA ALA A 14 -55.24 15.34 56.80
C ALA A 14 -54.15 14.99 57.83
N GLY A 15 -52.91 15.00 57.37
CA GLY A 15 -51.71 15.07 58.20
C GLY A 15 -50.56 15.68 57.42
N HIS A 16 -50.24 16.93 57.69
CA HIS A 16 -49.00 17.59 57.24
C HIS A 16 -47.78 16.87 57.82
N GLY A 17 -46.73 16.65 57.03
CA GLY A 17 -45.50 16.01 57.52
C GLY A 17 -44.40 15.90 56.48
N ALA A 18 -43.59 16.96 56.40
CA ALA A 18 -42.19 17.04 55.99
C ALA A 18 -41.62 15.99 55.00
N CYS A 19 -41.27 16.54 53.84
CA CYS A 19 -40.28 16.09 52.87
C CYS A 19 -38.89 15.80 53.50
N GLY A 20 -38.23 14.70 53.10
CA GLY A 20 -36.80 14.48 53.39
C GLY A 20 -36.33 13.02 53.38
N SER A 21 -36.41 12.32 52.25
CA SER A 21 -35.75 11.02 52.06
C SER A 21 -34.22 11.16 51.91
N PRO A 22 -33.39 10.26 52.46
CA PRO A 22 -31.95 10.28 52.24
C PRO A 22 -31.65 9.86 50.79
N ARG A 23 -31.07 10.77 50.00
CA ARG A 23 -30.54 10.44 48.67
C ARG A 23 -29.32 9.54 48.83
N VAL A 24 -29.50 8.24 48.59
CA VAL A 24 -28.40 7.31 48.37
C VAL A 24 -27.76 7.68 47.02
N ASN A 25 -26.57 8.27 47.08
CA ASN A 25 -25.79 8.63 45.89
C ASN A 25 -25.33 7.36 45.17
N LEU A 26 -26.09 6.94 44.16
CA LEU A 26 -25.79 5.82 43.26
C LEU A 26 -24.57 6.04 42.35
N LEU A 27 -23.99 7.24 42.34
CA LEU A 27 -22.86 7.59 41.46
C LEU A 27 -21.48 7.24 42.05
N THR A 28 -21.39 6.84 43.32
CA THR A 28 -20.10 6.57 43.99
C THR A 28 -19.58 5.14 43.76
N GLY A 29 -20.34 4.26 43.09
CA GLY A 29 -19.97 2.85 42.86
C GLY A 29 -19.22 2.55 41.56
N LEU A 30 -19.11 3.51 40.63
CA LEU A 30 -18.64 3.25 39.26
C LEU A 30 -17.15 3.50 39.02
N LEU A 31 -16.43 4.11 39.98
CA LEU A 31 -15.02 4.48 39.85
C LEU A 31 -14.03 3.48 40.51
N GLY A 32 -14.53 2.36 41.05
CA GLY A 32 -13.74 1.43 41.87
C GLY A 32 -13.54 0.02 41.30
N ALA A 33 -13.66 -0.20 39.99
CA ALA A 33 -13.45 -1.52 39.40
C ALA A 33 -11.97 -1.73 39.00
N PRO A 34 -11.22 -2.68 39.63
CA PRO A 34 -9.82 -2.97 39.28
C PRO A 34 -9.63 -3.53 37.85
N SER A 35 -10.73 -3.80 37.14
CA SER A 35 -10.75 -4.34 35.78
C SER A 35 -10.56 -3.28 34.67
N VAL A 36 -10.42 -2.00 34.99
CA VAL A 36 -10.25 -0.93 33.98
C VAL A 36 -8.77 -0.57 33.78
N LEU A 37 -7.90 -0.90 34.75
CA LEU A 37 -6.49 -0.50 34.76
C LEU A 37 -5.62 -1.21 33.71
N TRP A 38 -6.07 -2.32 33.14
CA TRP A 38 -5.33 -3.08 32.12
C TRP A 38 -5.73 -2.73 30.67
N LEU A 39 -6.83 -2.00 30.49
CA LEU A 39 -7.27 -1.52 29.16
C LEU A 39 -6.22 -0.69 28.40
N PRO A 40 -5.48 0.26 29.01
CA PRO A 40 -4.48 1.02 28.27
C PRO A 40 -3.30 0.16 27.79
N TRP A 41 -2.94 -0.87 28.54
CA TRP A 41 -1.86 -1.81 28.17
C TRP A 41 -2.27 -2.70 27.01
N VAL A 42 -3.50 -3.22 27.01
CA VAL A 42 -4.06 -4.00 25.90
C VAL A 42 -4.21 -3.14 24.65
N ALA A 43 -4.67 -1.88 24.80
CA ALA A 43 -4.72 -0.93 23.69
C ALA A 43 -3.33 -0.64 23.12
N GLY A 44 -2.32 -0.42 23.98
CA GLY A 44 -0.93 -0.19 23.56
C GLY A 44 -0.34 -1.39 22.81
N LEU A 45 -0.57 -2.62 23.30
CA LEU A 45 -0.13 -3.84 22.62
C LEU A 45 -0.83 -4.03 21.27
N ALA A 46 -2.14 -3.78 21.19
CA ALA A 46 -2.89 -3.88 19.94
C ALA A 46 -2.37 -2.89 18.88
N VAL A 47 -2.08 -1.65 19.28
CA VAL A 47 -1.48 -0.64 18.40
C VAL A 47 -0.06 -1.05 17.99
N GLY A 48 0.77 -1.49 18.93
CA GLY A 48 2.13 -1.95 18.65
C GLY A 48 2.18 -3.14 17.68
N LEU A 49 1.31 -4.13 17.89
CA LEU A 49 1.14 -5.27 16.98
C LEU A 49 0.63 -4.85 15.61
N GLY A 50 -0.32 -3.90 15.55
CA GLY A 50 -0.83 -3.34 14.29
C GLY A 50 0.26 -2.62 13.50
N VAL A 51 1.09 -1.81 14.16
CA VAL A 51 2.22 -1.12 13.54
C VAL A 51 3.30 -2.12 13.07
N LEU A 52 3.63 -3.11 13.89
CA LEU A 52 4.58 -4.17 13.52
C LEU A 52 4.08 -5.00 12.33
N ALA A 53 2.83 -5.45 12.36
CA ALA A 53 2.21 -6.18 11.27
C ALA A 53 2.14 -5.33 10.00
N GLY A 54 1.74 -4.07 10.10
CA GLY A 54 1.73 -3.12 8.97
C GLY A 54 3.13 -2.92 8.38
N GLY A 55 4.15 -2.77 9.23
CA GLY A 55 5.55 -2.67 8.82
C GLY A 55 6.07 -3.92 8.13
N LEU A 56 5.74 -5.11 8.65
CA LEU A 56 6.07 -6.40 8.05
C LEU A 56 5.40 -6.57 6.68
N VAL A 57 4.11 -6.24 6.56
CA VAL A 57 3.36 -6.28 5.29
C VAL A 57 3.94 -5.30 4.27
N TRP A 58 4.31 -4.09 4.69
CA TRP A 58 4.95 -3.10 3.82
C TRP A 58 6.33 -3.57 3.33
N ARG A 59 7.13 -4.19 4.21
CA ARG A 59 8.41 -4.81 3.84
C ARG A 59 8.23 -5.98 2.87
N ALA A 60 7.22 -6.82 3.08
CA ALA A 60 6.93 -7.94 2.19
C ALA A 60 6.51 -7.46 0.79
N ARG A 61 5.60 -6.48 0.70
CA ARG A 61 5.16 -5.88 -0.58
C ARG A 61 6.28 -5.16 -1.34
N THR A 62 7.24 -4.57 -0.64
CA THR A 62 8.41 -3.94 -1.28
C THR A 62 9.52 -4.93 -1.64
N ALA A 63 9.46 -6.18 -1.19
CA ALA A 63 10.49 -7.20 -1.47
C ALA A 63 10.33 -7.85 -2.86
N GLU A 64 9.12 -7.93 -3.42
CA GLU A 64 8.88 -8.51 -4.76
C GLU A 64 9.64 -7.75 -5.86
N ARG A 65 9.63 -6.41 -5.81
CA ARG A 65 10.42 -5.56 -6.73
C ARG A 65 11.91 -5.88 -6.70
N ARG A 66 12.43 -6.31 -5.54
CA ARG A 66 13.86 -6.64 -5.37
C ARG A 66 14.24 -7.98 -6.00
N ARG A 67 13.31 -8.92 -6.22
CA ARG A 67 13.65 -10.23 -6.80
C ARG A 67 14.06 -10.10 -8.26
N ILE A 68 13.27 -9.38 -9.07
CA ILE A 68 13.59 -9.11 -10.48
C ILE A 68 14.91 -8.35 -10.58
N GLN A 69 15.08 -7.30 -9.77
CA GLN A 69 16.32 -6.54 -9.75
C GLN A 69 17.53 -7.39 -9.33
N ARG A 70 17.38 -8.38 -8.42
CA ARG A 70 18.49 -9.27 -8.03
C ARG A 70 18.89 -10.24 -9.13
N THR A 71 17.93 -10.83 -9.85
CA THR A 71 18.25 -11.76 -10.94
C THR A 71 18.93 -11.02 -12.08
N VAL A 72 18.41 -9.84 -12.45
CA VAL A 72 19.05 -9.00 -13.47
C VAL A 72 20.41 -8.49 -12.99
N ARG A 73 20.58 -8.17 -11.70
CA ARG A 73 21.88 -7.74 -11.14
C ARG A 73 22.94 -8.83 -11.19
N ARG A 74 22.57 -10.12 -11.11
CA ARG A 74 23.54 -11.23 -11.31
C ARG A 74 23.98 -11.35 -12.75
N LEU A 75 23.03 -11.40 -13.69
CA LEU A 75 23.34 -11.44 -15.14
C LEU A 75 24.17 -10.24 -15.56
N SER A 76 23.85 -9.07 -14.99
CA SER A 76 24.52 -7.81 -15.26
C SER A 76 25.89 -7.64 -14.60
N GLN A 77 26.32 -8.52 -13.70
CA GLN A 77 27.71 -8.54 -13.23
C GLN A 77 28.65 -9.24 -14.22
N GLU A 78 28.12 -10.04 -15.14
CA GLU A 78 28.88 -10.70 -16.20
C GLU A 78 28.99 -9.83 -17.47
N GLY A 79 28.30 -8.67 -17.52
CA GLY A 79 28.33 -7.73 -18.64
C GLY A 79 28.60 -6.28 -18.22
N LEU A 80 28.73 -5.38 -19.20
CA LEU A 80 28.95 -3.96 -18.94
C LEU A 80 27.66 -3.30 -18.43
N ARG A 81 27.81 -2.45 -17.41
CA ARG A 81 26.73 -1.62 -16.83
C ARG A 81 26.96 -0.16 -17.17
N ASP A 82 25.85 0.58 -17.26
CA ASP A 82 25.85 2.04 -17.35
C ASP A 82 26.73 2.56 -18.49
N VAL A 83 26.53 1.98 -19.68
CA VAL A 83 27.32 2.32 -20.86
C VAL A 83 26.70 3.55 -21.50
N VAL A 84 27.49 4.62 -21.53
CA VAL A 84 27.14 5.84 -22.26
C VAL A 84 27.72 5.71 -23.66
N ILE A 85 26.84 5.64 -24.66
CA ILE A 85 27.22 5.58 -26.06
C ILE A 85 26.89 6.92 -26.72
N PRO A 86 27.85 7.54 -27.44
CA PRO A 86 27.53 8.71 -28.25
C PRO A 86 26.58 8.31 -29.38
N ASP A 87 25.52 9.07 -29.58
CA ASP A 87 24.51 8.82 -30.63
C ASP A 87 24.96 9.23 -32.04
N GLY A 88 26.15 9.84 -32.15
CA GLY A 88 26.76 10.33 -33.38
C GLY A 88 26.35 11.75 -33.78
N ILE A 89 25.43 12.39 -33.05
CA ILE A 89 24.88 13.74 -33.30
C ILE A 89 24.82 14.53 -31.97
N ASP A 90 25.94 14.57 -31.24
CA ASP A 90 26.10 15.30 -29.95
C ASP A 90 25.17 14.86 -28.79
N GLY A 91 24.41 13.78 -28.94
CA GLY A 91 23.63 13.17 -27.85
C GLY A 91 24.32 11.97 -27.20
N VAL A 92 23.87 11.64 -26.00
CA VAL A 92 24.34 10.49 -25.23
C VAL A 92 23.19 9.52 -24.96
N LEU A 93 23.38 8.26 -25.33
CA LEU A 93 22.45 7.17 -25.06
C LEU A 93 22.97 6.38 -23.85
N GLN A 94 22.21 6.38 -22.76
CA GLN A 94 22.48 5.54 -21.60
C GLN A 94 21.88 4.15 -21.80
N ILE A 95 22.72 3.13 -21.63
CA ILE A 95 22.32 1.72 -21.64
C ILE A 95 22.54 1.14 -20.26
N ASP A 96 21.45 0.68 -19.64
CA ASP A 96 21.49 0.13 -18.28
C ASP A 96 22.39 -1.12 -18.18
N CYS A 97 22.28 -2.03 -19.16
CA CYS A 97 23.05 -3.27 -19.16
C CYS A 97 23.29 -3.80 -20.58
N LEU A 98 24.53 -4.20 -20.81
CA LEU A 98 25.02 -4.77 -22.05
C LEU A 98 25.63 -6.14 -21.73
N LEU A 99 25.01 -7.21 -22.22
CA LEU A 99 25.44 -8.59 -21.96
C LEU A 99 26.04 -9.21 -23.22
N LEU A 100 27.26 -9.72 -23.12
CA LEU A 100 27.89 -10.49 -24.19
C LEU A 100 27.49 -11.96 -24.02
N THR A 101 26.85 -12.53 -25.03
CA THR A 101 26.45 -13.95 -25.06
C THR A 101 27.15 -14.65 -26.22
N HIS A 102 27.22 -15.99 -26.17
CA HIS A 102 27.81 -16.82 -27.23
C HIS A 102 27.15 -16.64 -28.62
N ARG A 103 25.95 -16.05 -28.70
CA ARG A 103 25.22 -15.77 -29.95
C ARG A 103 25.25 -14.30 -30.36
N GLY A 104 25.88 -13.43 -29.57
CA GLY A 104 25.93 -11.99 -29.83
C GLY A 104 25.68 -11.13 -28.60
N VAL A 105 25.33 -9.88 -28.84
CA VAL A 105 25.24 -8.84 -27.82
C VAL A 105 23.78 -8.52 -27.48
N LEU A 106 23.42 -8.63 -26.20
CA LEU A 106 22.09 -8.34 -25.69
C LEU A 106 22.09 -6.99 -24.96
N VAL A 107 21.24 -6.07 -25.45
CA VAL A 107 21.04 -4.74 -24.87
C VAL A 107 19.77 -4.77 -24.03
N LEU A 108 19.90 -4.50 -22.73
CA LEU A 108 18.78 -4.52 -21.78
C LEU A 108 18.53 -3.11 -21.24
N ASP A 109 17.27 -2.70 -21.30
CA ASP A 109 16.75 -1.45 -20.74
C ASP A 109 15.62 -1.78 -19.76
N LEU A 110 15.78 -1.38 -18.50
CA LEU A 110 14.92 -1.82 -17.41
C LEU A 110 14.02 -0.68 -16.97
N ARG A 111 12.88 -0.51 -17.64
CA ARG A 111 11.87 0.47 -17.24
C ARG A 111 10.83 -0.16 -16.32
N PRO A 112 10.76 0.25 -15.04
CA PRO A 112 9.82 -0.34 -14.09
C PRO A 112 8.41 0.25 -14.29
N TYR A 113 7.66 -0.28 -15.24
CA TYR A 113 6.24 0.06 -15.39
C TYR A 113 5.36 -0.78 -14.44
N ALA A 114 4.40 -0.13 -13.79
CA ALA A 114 3.40 -0.79 -12.94
C ALA A 114 2.03 -0.88 -13.65
N GLY A 115 1.21 -1.86 -13.26
CA GLY A 115 -0.14 -2.00 -13.80
C GLY A 115 -0.18 -2.65 -15.18
N MET A 116 -1.22 -2.36 -15.95
CA MET A 116 -1.42 -2.88 -17.30
C MET A 116 -0.82 -1.93 -18.33
N LEU A 117 -0.06 -2.47 -19.29
CA LEU A 117 0.47 -1.70 -20.42
C LEU A 117 -0.29 -2.08 -21.69
N PHE A 118 -0.73 -1.06 -22.42
CA PHE A 118 -1.30 -1.17 -23.76
C PHE A 118 -0.40 -0.43 -24.73
N GLY A 119 0.13 -1.18 -25.68
CA GLY A 119 1.03 -0.67 -26.69
C GLY A 119 1.34 -1.75 -27.72
N ALA A 120 1.81 -1.31 -28.87
CA ALA A 120 2.32 -2.17 -29.93
C ALA A 120 3.51 -1.48 -30.59
N GLU A 121 4.26 -2.21 -31.40
CA GLU A 121 5.45 -1.69 -32.08
C GLU A 121 5.12 -0.49 -32.98
N HIS A 122 3.99 -0.52 -33.67
CA HIS A 122 3.58 0.52 -34.61
C HIS A 122 2.74 1.64 -33.98
N ILE A 123 2.61 1.68 -32.65
CA ILE A 123 1.85 2.72 -31.95
C ILE A 123 2.84 3.72 -31.34
N ASP A 124 2.68 5.00 -31.64
CA ASP A 124 3.59 6.06 -31.17
C ASP A 124 3.52 6.33 -29.67
N TYR A 125 2.36 6.09 -29.05
CA TYR A 125 2.12 6.33 -27.63
C TYR A 125 1.57 5.08 -26.95
N TRP A 126 2.27 4.63 -25.92
CA TRP A 126 1.82 3.55 -25.07
C TRP A 126 0.99 4.11 -23.91
N THR A 127 0.04 3.30 -23.44
CA THR A 127 -0.86 3.66 -22.35
C THR A 127 -0.64 2.73 -21.17
N GLN A 128 -0.35 3.29 -20.01
CA GLN A 128 -0.25 2.58 -18.74
C GLN A 128 -1.51 2.81 -17.91
N ILE A 129 -2.19 1.73 -17.54
CA ILE A 129 -3.33 1.75 -16.63
C ILE A 129 -2.89 1.28 -15.25
N THR A 130 -2.92 2.18 -14.28
CA THR A 130 -2.65 1.92 -12.87
C THR A 130 -3.91 2.19 -12.04
N LYS A 131 -3.92 1.77 -10.77
CA LYS A 131 -5.04 2.05 -9.84
C LYS A 131 -5.41 3.54 -9.73
N GLY A 132 -4.48 4.44 -10.03
CA GLY A 132 -4.68 5.90 -9.99
C GLY A 132 -5.10 6.54 -11.32
N GLY A 133 -5.23 5.78 -12.41
CA GLY A 133 -5.62 6.32 -13.71
C GLY A 133 -4.85 5.74 -14.90
N SER A 134 -5.12 6.32 -16.07
CA SER A 134 -4.51 5.95 -17.35
C SER A 134 -3.57 7.05 -17.82
N TYR A 135 -2.30 6.71 -18.04
CA TYR A 135 -1.24 7.65 -18.46
C TYR A 135 -0.70 7.25 -19.82
N ARG A 136 -0.61 8.21 -20.74
CA ARG A 136 -0.02 8.01 -22.08
C ARG A 136 1.40 8.56 -22.10
N PHE A 137 2.32 7.79 -22.66
CA PHE A 137 3.73 8.16 -22.81
C PHE A 137 4.26 7.69 -24.18
N PRO A 138 5.33 8.31 -24.71
CA PRO A 138 5.91 7.91 -25.99
C PRO A 138 6.35 6.44 -25.97
N ASN A 139 6.27 5.77 -27.11
CA ASN A 139 6.65 4.38 -27.25
C ASN A 139 8.16 4.18 -26.96
N PRO A 140 8.53 3.45 -25.89
CA PRO A 140 9.92 3.25 -25.51
C PRO A 140 10.69 2.40 -26.53
N LEU A 141 10.00 1.65 -27.40
CA LEU A 141 10.64 0.86 -28.45
C LEU A 141 11.39 1.74 -29.46
N HIS A 142 10.96 2.98 -29.67
CA HIS A 142 11.65 3.90 -30.57
C HIS A 142 13.07 4.19 -30.05
N GLU A 143 13.20 4.51 -28.77
CA GLU A 143 14.50 4.72 -28.12
C GLU A 143 15.33 3.44 -28.08
N ASN A 144 14.71 2.30 -27.81
CA ASN A 144 15.41 1.02 -27.76
C ASN A 144 16.01 0.65 -29.12
N ARG A 145 15.32 0.94 -30.23
CA ARG A 145 15.88 0.73 -31.59
C ARG A 145 17.11 1.58 -31.83
N LEU A 146 17.10 2.85 -31.41
CA LEU A 146 18.26 3.74 -31.53
C LEU A 146 19.45 3.22 -30.71
N ARG A 147 19.24 2.75 -29.48
CA ARG A 147 20.30 2.15 -28.64
C ARG A 147 20.90 0.91 -29.29
N VAL A 148 20.07 0.01 -29.82
CA VAL A 148 20.54 -1.19 -30.53
C VAL A 148 21.36 -0.81 -31.76
N GLN A 149 20.90 0.19 -32.53
CA GLN A 149 21.63 0.68 -33.70
C GLN A 149 22.98 1.30 -33.31
N ALA A 150 23.02 2.12 -32.26
CA ALA A 150 24.26 2.72 -31.76
C ALA A 150 25.26 1.65 -31.31
N VAL A 151 24.81 0.63 -30.59
CA VAL A 151 25.66 -0.52 -30.20
C VAL A 151 26.16 -1.27 -31.43
N ARG A 152 25.31 -1.50 -32.44
CA ARG A 152 25.72 -2.17 -33.68
C ARG A 152 26.82 -1.41 -34.42
N THR A 153 26.78 -0.08 -34.44
CA THR A 153 27.82 0.74 -35.08
C THR A 153 29.16 0.65 -34.34
N LEU A 154 29.14 0.44 -33.02
CA LEU A 154 30.36 0.30 -32.21
C LEU A 154 30.98 -1.10 -32.21
N LEU A 155 30.23 -2.12 -32.64
CA LEU A 155 30.74 -3.48 -32.70
C LEU A 155 31.49 -3.70 -34.04
N PRO A 156 32.79 -4.01 -34.02
CA PRO A 156 33.48 -4.48 -35.21
C PRO A 156 32.88 -5.84 -35.62
N GLY A 157 32.50 -5.96 -36.89
CA GLY A 157 31.97 -7.19 -37.48
C GLY A 157 33.00 -8.31 -37.56
#